data_AF-A0A8C8DCJ3-F1
#
_entry.id   AF-A0A8C8DCJ3-F1
#
_cell.length_a   1.000
_cell.length_b   1.000
_cell.length_c   1.000
_cell.angle_alpha   90.00
_cell.angle_beta   90.00
_cell.angle_gamma   90.00
#
_symmetry.space_group_name_H-M   'P 1'
#
loop_
_entity.id
_entity.type
_entity.pdbx_description
1 polymer ?
#
loop_
_entity_poly.entity_id
_entity_poly.type
_entity_poly.pdbx_seq_one_letter_code
_entity_poly.pdbx_strand_id
1 'polypeptide(L)'
;MRGVLVTATTECVSVTLKTCRSMLPPVKKDRVITHLPKCFSPHAALHTKEGFHPKVKAVCQTQRSMALSFNVAKVIVVGDVAVGKTCLISRFCKGAFDKNYKATIGVDFEMERFEVLGVPFSLQLWDTAGQERFKCIASTYYRGAQAIIVVFDLSSVTSLAHARQWLEDAMKENDPSSVLLFLAGTKKDLSTPDQLNCIEQEAIRLSEEIKAEYWAVSAKSGDGVRDFFLRVASLTFEANILAEIEKSGSRQVKDIVRITDGDHKAKRKSNCC
;
A
#
# COMPACT_ATOMS: atom_id res chain seq x y z
N MET A 1 51.15 -40.79 -19.29
CA MET A 1 51.06 -39.50 -18.58
C MET A 1 49.60 -39.33 -18.14
N ARG A 2 49.10 -40.14 -17.20
CA ARG A 2 48.92 -39.85 -15.75
C ARG A 2 48.28 -38.49 -15.47
N GLY A 3 46.95 -38.52 -15.31
CA GLY A 3 46.15 -37.44 -14.75
C GLY A 3 46.35 -37.30 -13.24
N VAL A 4 46.11 -36.09 -12.73
CA VAL A 4 46.13 -35.76 -11.31
C VAL A 4 44.71 -35.39 -10.89
N LEU A 5 44.16 -36.28 -10.09
CA LEU A 5 43.00 -36.08 -9.24
C LEU A 5 43.39 -35.10 -8.12
N VAL A 6 42.76 -33.93 -8.04
CA VAL A 6 42.90 -33.05 -6.87
C VAL A 6 41.69 -33.30 -5.98
N THR A 7 41.98 -33.94 -4.86
CA THR A 7 41.09 -34.27 -3.76
C THR A 7 40.55 -33.02 -3.07
N ALA A 8 39.25 -33.02 -2.81
CA ALA A 8 38.57 -32.01 -2.01
C ALA A 8 39.03 -32.09 -0.55
N THR A 9 39.60 -31.00 -0.02
CA THR A 9 39.80 -30.82 1.42
C THR A 9 38.68 -29.95 1.97
N THR A 10 37.89 -30.57 2.83
CA THR A 10 36.76 -30.06 3.58
C THR A 10 37.21 -29.10 4.68
N GLU A 11 37.49 -27.82 4.37
CA GLU A 11 37.69 -26.81 5.43
C GLU A 11 37.68 -25.38 4.87
N CYS A 12 36.49 -24.84 4.58
CA CYS A 12 36.22 -23.40 4.58
C CYS A 12 34.72 -23.10 4.41
N VAL A 13 33.89 -23.60 5.34
CA VAL A 13 32.48 -23.21 5.43
C VAL A 13 32.21 -22.68 6.84
N SER A 14 32.85 -21.57 7.22
CA SER A 14 32.51 -20.92 8.51
C SER A 14 32.75 -19.41 8.60
N VAL A 15 33.17 -18.69 7.55
CA VAL A 15 33.41 -17.24 7.66
C VAL A 15 32.88 -16.45 6.46
N THR A 16 31.57 -16.52 6.17
CA THR A 16 30.89 -15.42 5.43
C THR A 16 29.36 -15.42 5.63
N LEU A 17 28.87 -15.39 6.87
CA LEU A 17 27.44 -15.19 7.16
C LEU A 17 27.17 -13.99 8.09
N LYS A 18 28.02 -12.95 8.03
CA LYS A 18 27.85 -11.75 8.88
C LYS A 18 27.83 -10.39 8.18
N THR A 19 27.80 -10.28 6.85
CA THR A 19 27.82 -8.94 6.22
C THR A 19 27.07 -8.80 4.90
N CYS A 20 25.85 -9.35 4.80
CA CYS A 20 24.91 -8.98 3.72
C CYS A 20 23.67 -8.25 4.28
N ARG A 21 23.88 -7.25 5.14
CA ARG A 21 22.84 -6.23 5.40
C ARG A 21 23.11 -5.03 4.49
N SER A 22 22.17 -4.81 3.57
CA SER A 22 22.04 -3.66 2.65
C SER A 22 22.87 -3.69 1.35
N MET A 23 22.34 -4.36 0.32
CA MET A 23 22.67 -4.05 -1.09
C MET A 23 21.69 -3.04 -1.72
N LEU A 24 20.73 -2.54 -0.95
CA LEU A 24 19.80 -1.51 -1.42
C LEU A 24 20.27 -0.14 -0.94
N PRO A 25 20.28 0.89 -1.82
CA PRO A 25 20.67 2.23 -1.43
C PRO A 25 19.75 2.74 -0.31
N PRO A 26 20.24 3.61 0.59
CA PRO A 26 19.46 4.12 1.71
C PRO A 26 18.16 4.77 1.24
N VAL A 27 17.11 4.66 2.06
CA VAL A 27 15.81 5.31 1.82
C VAL A 27 16.03 6.83 1.72
N LYS A 28 15.36 7.49 0.78
CA LYS A 28 15.43 8.95 0.62
C LYS A 28 14.96 9.62 1.93
N LYS A 29 15.63 10.69 2.37
CA LYS A 29 15.30 11.38 3.64
C LYS A 29 13.84 11.85 3.73
N ASP A 30 13.26 12.21 2.59
CA ASP A 30 11.87 12.66 2.47
C ASP A 30 10.83 11.52 2.41
N ARG A 31 11.27 10.27 2.59
CA ARG A 31 10.46 9.02 2.71
C ARG A 31 10.56 8.38 4.10
N VAL A 32 11.18 9.06 5.05
CA VAL A 32 11.24 8.66 6.46
C VAL A 32 10.02 9.24 7.20
N ILE A 33 9.21 8.38 7.81
CA ILE A 33 7.95 8.71 8.48
C ILE A 33 8.04 8.34 9.96
N THR A 34 8.08 9.35 10.82
CA THR A 34 8.16 9.19 12.28
C THR A 34 6.83 9.49 12.98
N HIS A 35 5.94 10.21 12.32
CA HIS A 35 4.61 10.58 12.77
C HIS A 35 3.60 10.38 11.64
N LEU A 36 2.34 10.16 11.99
CA LEU A 36 1.29 9.96 11.00
C LEU A 36 1.05 11.29 10.26
N PRO A 37 1.21 11.37 8.93
CA PRO A 37 0.92 12.58 8.17
C PRO A 37 -0.55 12.99 8.35
N LYS A 38 -0.81 14.30 8.38
CA LYS A 38 -2.17 14.83 8.47
C LYS A 38 -2.98 14.44 7.23
N CYS A 39 -4.28 14.28 7.41
CA CYS A 39 -5.23 14.22 6.30
C CYS A 39 -5.28 15.57 5.56
N PHE A 40 -5.78 15.56 4.32
CA PHE A 40 -5.92 16.75 3.49
C PHE A 40 -6.80 17.83 4.13
N SER A 41 -7.96 17.43 4.66
CA SER A 41 -8.88 18.28 5.40
C SER A 41 -9.65 17.45 6.44
N PRO A 42 -9.96 17.98 7.63
CA PRO A 42 -10.76 17.27 8.63
C PRO A 42 -12.12 16.80 8.11
N HIS A 43 -12.73 17.54 7.18
CA HIS A 43 -14.00 17.22 6.55
C HIS A 43 -13.89 16.16 5.43
N ALA A 44 -12.66 15.79 5.07
CA ALA A 44 -12.35 14.83 4.01
C ALA A 44 -11.63 13.57 4.56
N ALA A 45 -11.56 13.43 5.89
CA ALA A 45 -10.73 12.45 6.57
C ALA A 45 -11.56 11.33 7.20
N LEU A 46 -11.32 10.09 6.75
CA LEU A 46 -11.85 8.90 7.42
C LEU A 46 -11.05 8.51 8.66
N HIS A 47 -9.77 8.86 8.67
CA HIS A 47 -8.84 8.56 9.76
C HIS A 47 -8.41 9.86 10.44
N THR A 48 -9.19 10.34 11.40
CA THR A 48 -8.95 11.59 12.14
C THR A 48 -7.92 11.47 13.26
N LYS A 49 -7.31 10.30 13.45
CA LYS A 49 -6.32 10.07 14.51
C LYS A 49 -5.06 10.92 14.29
N GLU A 50 -4.55 11.49 15.37
CA GLU A 50 -3.33 12.33 15.35
C GLU A 50 -2.01 11.53 15.28
N GLY A 51 -2.07 10.20 15.38
CA GLY A 51 -0.86 9.38 15.37
C GLY A 51 -1.13 7.89 15.18
N PHE A 52 -0.05 7.14 14.93
CA PHE A 52 -0.07 5.68 14.83
C PHE A 52 -0.62 5.02 16.09
N HIS A 53 -1.32 3.90 15.89
CA HIS A 53 -1.90 3.06 16.92
C HIS A 53 -0.86 2.63 17.96
N PRO A 54 -1.14 2.68 19.27
CA PRO A 54 -0.17 2.35 20.31
C PRO A 54 0.48 0.97 20.16
N LYS A 55 -0.32 -0.05 19.80
CA LYS A 55 0.18 -1.40 19.51
C LYS A 55 1.21 -1.43 18.36
N VAL A 56 0.98 -0.64 17.30
CA VAL A 56 1.90 -0.54 16.16
C VAL A 56 3.22 0.07 16.60
N LYS A 57 3.18 1.16 17.37
CA LYS A 57 4.39 1.77 17.94
C LYS A 57 5.18 0.79 18.80
N ALA A 58 4.51 0.03 19.68
CA ALA A 58 5.14 -0.96 20.54
C ALA A 58 5.82 -2.10 19.74
N VAL A 59 5.16 -2.61 18.69
CA VAL A 59 5.75 -3.63 17.80
C VAL A 59 6.96 -3.07 17.06
N CYS A 60 6.88 -1.86 16.51
CA CYS A 60 8.00 -1.25 15.79
C CYS A 60 9.21 -1.01 16.70
N GLN A 61 9.00 -0.67 17.98
CA GLN A 61 10.08 -0.48 18.96
C GLN A 61 10.78 -1.79 19.33
N THR A 62 10.03 -2.89 19.45
CA THR A 62 10.56 -4.19 19.88
C THR A 62 11.17 -5.00 18.75
N GLN A 63 10.68 -4.85 17.51
CA GLN A 63 11.07 -5.67 16.35
C GLN A 63 11.87 -4.93 15.27
N ARG A 64 12.61 -3.87 15.65
CA ARG A 64 13.44 -3.01 14.75
C ARG A 64 14.36 -3.73 13.75
N SER A 65 14.61 -5.02 13.91
CA SER A 65 15.59 -5.79 13.13
C SER A 65 15.07 -7.13 12.58
N MET A 66 13.78 -7.48 12.73
CA MET A 66 13.26 -8.72 12.16
C MET A 66 12.74 -8.51 10.74
N ALA A 67 12.99 -9.48 9.86
CA ALA A 67 12.42 -9.55 8.53
C ALA A 67 10.91 -9.82 8.65
N LEU A 68 10.16 -8.76 8.84
CA LEU A 68 8.71 -8.82 8.97
C LEU A 68 8.10 -9.06 7.58
N SER A 69 7.12 -9.95 7.48
CA SER A 69 6.47 -10.33 6.21
C SER A 69 5.59 -9.23 5.60
N PHE A 70 5.50 -8.07 6.25
CA PHE A 70 4.57 -6.97 5.96
C PHE A 70 5.24 -5.69 5.41
N ASN A 71 6.45 -5.82 4.87
CA ASN A 71 7.25 -4.68 4.40
C ASN A 71 6.77 -4.11 3.05
N VAL A 72 5.66 -4.62 2.50
CA VAL A 72 5.17 -4.20 1.18
C VAL A 72 3.65 -4.09 1.19
N ALA A 73 3.13 -2.99 0.63
CA ALA A 73 1.71 -2.85 0.31
C ALA A 73 1.52 -2.59 -1.19
N LYS A 74 0.59 -3.34 -1.78
CA LYS A 74 0.10 -3.16 -3.14
C LYS A 74 -0.95 -2.07 -3.18
N VAL A 75 -0.71 -1.09 -4.04
CA VAL A 75 -1.60 0.04 -4.28
C VAL A 75 -1.93 0.06 -5.76
N ILE A 76 -3.21 -0.01 -6.10
CA ILE A 76 -3.66 0.14 -7.48
C ILE A 76 -4.20 1.54 -7.71
N VAL A 77 -3.86 2.13 -8.85
CA VAL A 77 -4.29 3.49 -9.22
C VAL A 77 -5.20 3.39 -10.43
N VAL A 78 -6.47 3.76 -10.27
CA VAL A 78 -7.54 3.60 -11.28
C VAL A 78 -8.21 4.95 -11.57
N GLY A 79 -8.92 5.05 -12.69
CA GLY A 79 -9.58 6.28 -13.13
C GLY A 79 -9.50 6.46 -14.64
N ASP A 80 -10.18 7.48 -15.15
CA ASP A 80 -10.29 7.73 -16.60
C ASP A 80 -8.95 7.96 -17.30
N VAL A 81 -8.97 7.85 -18.62
CA VAL A 81 -7.84 8.24 -19.47
C VAL A 81 -7.48 9.72 -19.27
N ALA A 82 -6.18 10.05 -19.32
CA ALA A 82 -5.68 11.43 -19.21
C ALA A 82 -6.02 12.23 -17.94
N VAL A 83 -6.59 11.61 -16.90
CA VAL A 83 -6.81 12.30 -15.60
C VAL A 83 -5.49 12.63 -14.90
N GLY A 84 -4.45 11.81 -15.05
CA GLY A 84 -3.11 12.10 -14.52
C GLY A 84 -2.48 11.03 -13.64
N LYS A 85 -2.98 9.79 -13.64
CA LYS A 85 -2.46 8.65 -12.85
C LYS A 85 -0.95 8.45 -12.99
N THR A 86 -0.47 8.29 -14.22
CA THR A 86 0.97 8.13 -14.53
C THR A 86 1.80 9.34 -14.10
N CYS A 87 1.29 10.56 -14.32
CA CYS A 87 1.97 11.78 -13.92
C CYS A 87 2.07 11.90 -12.39
N LEU A 88 1.02 11.49 -11.67
CA LEU A 88 0.98 11.50 -10.21
C LEU A 88 2.03 10.53 -9.64
N ILE A 89 2.09 9.30 -10.15
CA ILE A 89 3.09 8.30 -9.73
C ILE A 89 4.50 8.76 -10.11
N SER A 90 4.71 9.20 -11.35
CA SER A 90 6.02 9.68 -11.82
C SER A 90 6.53 10.87 -11.03
N ARG A 91 5.64 11.83 -10.68
CA ARG A 91 6.00 12.97 -9.84
C ARG A 91 6.47 12.49 -8.47
N PHE A 92 5.79 11.51 -7.87
CA PHE A 92 6.15 11.02 -6.56
C PHE A 92 7.45 10.19 -6.56
N CYS A 93 7.59 9.21 -7.45
CA CYS A 93 8.73 8.28 -7.45
C CYS A 93 9.99 8.90 -8.05
N LYS A 94 9.83 9.60 -9.18
CA LYS A 94 10.92 10.10 -10.03
C LYS A 94 11.16 11.60 -9.90
N GLY A 95 10.28 12.32 -9.20
CA GLY A 95 10.34 13.78 -9.13
C GLY A 95 10.10 14.45 -10.49
N ALA A 96 9.55 13.72 -11.47
CA ALA A 96 9.44 14.15 -12.85
C ALA A 96 7.99 14.45 -13.25
N PHE A 97 7.81 15.36 -14.20
CA PHE A 97 6.52 15.62 -14.84
C PHE A 97 6.76 15.81 -16.33
N ASP A 98 6.14 14.97 -17.14
CA ASP A 98 6.14 15.09 -18.59
C ASP A 98 4.80 15.66 -19.04
N LYS A 99 4.84 16.75 -19.81
CA LYS A 99 3.64 17.36 -20.42
C LYS A 99 3.15 16.57 -21.62
N ASN A 100 4.03 15.80 -22.27
CA ASN A 100 3.69 15.03 -23.44
C ASN A 100 2.89 13.80 -23.01
N TYR A 101 1.57 13.88 -23.17
CA TYR A 101 0.69 12.76 -22.87
C TYR A 101 1.05 11.54 -23.72
N LYS A 102 1.36 10.44 -23.03
CA LYS A 102 1.48 9.11 -23.61
C LYS A 102 0.48 8.21 -22.89
N ALA A 103 -0.43 7.60 -23.64
CA ALA A 103 -1.39 6.67 -23.06
C ALA A 103 -0.66 5.45 -22.50
N THR A 104 -0.93 5.09 -21.25
CA THR A 104 -0.46 3.84 -20.65
C THR A 104 -1.10 2.68 -21.39
N ILE A 105 -0.28 1.79 -21.95
CA ILE A 105 -0.72 0.55 -22.59
C ILE A 105 -0.60 -0.55 -21.55
N GLY A 106 -1.74 -1.13 -21.15
CA GLY A 106 -1.77 -2.18 -20.11
C GLY A 106 -1.57 -1.61 -18.70
N VAL A 107 -0.51 -2.05 -18.02
CA VAL A 107 -0.22 -1.72 -16.62
C VAL A 107 1.28 -1.47 -16.44
N ASP A 108 1.64 -0.40 -15.75
CA ASP A 108 3.02 -0.08 -15.36
C ASP A 108 3.19 -0.22 -13.84
N PHE A 109 4.42 -0.45 -13.41
CA PHE A 109 4.74 -0.79 -12.03
C PHE A 109 5.90 0.05 -11.51
N GLU A 110 5.69 0.70 -10.37
CA GLU A 110 6.72 1.45 -9.66
C GLU A 110 6.79 1.00 -8.20
N MET A 111 8.00 0.83 -7.67
CA MET A 111 8.22 0.50 -6.26
C MET A 111 8.89 1.68 -5.56
N GLU A 112 8.22 2.28 -4.58
CA GLU A 112 8.82 3.32 -3.73
C GLU A 112 9.08 2.77 -2.33
N ARG A 113 10.29 3.02 -1.82
CA ARG A 113 10.75 2.57 -0.49
C ARG A 113 10.62 3.69 0.54
N PHE A 114 10.20 3.30 1.74
CA PHE A 114 9.95 4.13 2.91
C PHE A 114 10.64 3.53 4.14
N GLU A 115 10.78 4.37 5.16
CA GLU A 115 11.08 3.93 6.51
C GLU A 115 9.99 4.48 7.42
N VAL A 116 9.13 3.62 7.96
CA VAL A 116 8.01 4.02 8.82
C VAL A 116 8.29 3.55 10.24
N LEU A 117 8.38 4.48 11.19
CA LEU A 117 8.75 4.21 12.58
C LEU A 117 10.09 3.44 12.73
N GLY A 118 11.03 3.66 11.81
CA GLY A 118 12.31 2.95 11.76
C GLY A 118 12.25 1.55 11.13
N VAL A 119 11.11 1.16 10.57
CA VAL A 119 10.89 -0.13 9.90
C VAL A 119 10.88 0.08 8.38
N PRO A 120 11.68 -0.68 7.60
CA PRO A 120 11.63 -0.63 6.14
C PRO A 120 10.26 -1.05 5.60
N PHE A 121 9.69 -0.23 4.71
CA PHE A 121 8.40 -0.46 4.09
C PHE A 121 8.43 -0.04 2.62
N SER A 122 7.59 -0.63 1.77
CA SER A 122 7.56 -0.31 0.34
C SER A 122 6.12 -0.25 -0.16
N LEU A 123 5.83 0.70 -1.03
CA LEU A 123 4.62 0.70 -1.84
C LEU A 123 4.93 0.12 -3.21
N GLN A 124 4.08 -0.81 -3.64
CA GLN A 124 3.99 -1.26 -5.02
C GLN A 124 2.86 -0.49 -5.70
N LEU A 125 3.20 0.50 -6.50
CA LEU A 125 2.26 1.36 -7.21
C LEU A 125 2.00 0.77 -8.59
N TRP A 126 0.77 0.33 -8.83
CA TRP A 126 0.33 -0.23 -10.09
C TRP A 126 -0.46 0.84 -10.86
N ASP A 127 0.17 1.43 -11.88
CA ASP A 127 -0.45 2.39 -12.80
C ASP A 127 -1.26 1.64 -13.85
N THR A 128 -2.55 1.94 -13.95
CA THR A 128 -3.46 1.22 -14.85
C THR A 128 -3.83 2.06 -16.06
N ALA A 129 -4.00 1.44 -17.23
CA ALA A 129 -4.58 2.11 -18.38
C ALA A 129 -6.00 2.61 -18.05
N GLY A 130 -6.26 3.91 -18.28
CA GLY A 130 -7.58 4.50 -18.07
C GLY A 130 -8.55 4.32 -19.23
N GLN A 131 -8.15 3.61 -20.29
CA GLN A 131 -8.99 3.39 -21.46
C GLN A 131 -9.83 2.13 -21.24
N GLU A 132 -11.14 2.25 -21.46
CA GLU A 132 -12.11 1.18 -21.26
C GLU A 132 -11.76 -0.11 -21.99
N ARG A 133 -11.19 -0.01 -23.21
CA ARG A 133 -10.75 -1.16 -24.01
C ARG A 133 -9.66 -2.01 -23.35
N PHE A 134 -8.92 -1.45 -22.39
CA PHE A 134 -7.87 -2.16 -21.65
C PHE A 134 -8.29 -2.54 -20.22
N LYS A 135 -9.53 -2.22 -19.80
CA LYS A 135 -10.03 -2.54 -18.44
C LYS A 135 -9.94 -4.04 -18.11
N CYS A 136 -10.26 -4.92 -19.05
CA CYS A 136 -10.16 -6.37 -18.83
C CYS A 136 -8.73 -6.85 -18.59
N ILE A 137 -7.74 -6.17 -19.17
CA ILE A 137 -6.33 -6.48 -18.93
C ILE A 137 -5.92 -5.94 -17.56
N ALA A 138 -6.29 -4.69 -17.25
CA ALA A 138 -6.00 -4.06 -15.98
C ALA A 138 -6.61 -4.80 -14.78
N SER A 139 -7.83 -5.33 -14.91
CA SER A 139 -8.53 -6.01 -13.81
C SER A 139 -7.81 -7.25 -13.29
N THR A 140 -7.06 -7.95 -14.14
CA THR A 140 -6.22 -9.09 -13.72
C THR A 140 -5.16 -8.71 -12.69
N TYR A 141 -4.79 -7.42 -12.61
CA TYR A 141 -3.82 -6.88 -11.67
C TYR A 141 -4.45 -6.30 -10.41
N TYR A 142 -5.78 -6.26 -10.28
CA TYR A 142 -6.45 -5.62 -9.14
C TYR A 142 -6.39 -6.44 -7.86
N ARG A 143 -6.37 -7.77 -7.98
CA ARG A 143 -6.48 -8.69 -6.84
C ARG A 143 -5.40 -8.45 -5.78
N GLY A 144 -5.83 -8.43 -4.53
CA GLY A 144 -4.96 -8.33 -3.35
C GLY A 144 -4.36 -6.94 -3.15
N ALA A 145 -5.04 -5.90 -3.61
CA ALA A 145 -4.67 -4.52 -3.27
C ALA A 145 -4.91 -4.28 -1.77
N GLN A 146 -3.97 -3.62 -1.10
CA GLN A 146 -4.17 -3.08 0.26
C GLN A 146 -4.67 -1.64 0.24
N ALA A 147 -4.48 -0.93 -0.89
CA ALA A 147 -5.13 0.35 -1.12
C ALA A 147 -5.54 0.54 -2.59
N ILE A 148 -6.62 1.29 -2.79
CA ILE A 148 -7.10 1.72 -4.10
C ILE A 148 -7.12 3.24 -4.11
N ILE A 149 -6.44 3.82 -5.10
CA ILE A 149 -6.48 5.26 -5.37
C ILE A 149 -7.31 5.46 -6.63
N VAL A 150 -8.49 6.06 -6.48
CA VAL A 150 -9.33 6.48 -7.59
C VAL A 150 -8.97 7.91 -7.95
N VAL A 151 -8.54 8.13 -9.19
CA VAL A 151 -8.05 9.42 -9.66
C VAL A 151 -9.03 10.05 -10.63
N PHE A 152 -9.31 11.33 -10.43
CA PHE A 152 -10.08 12.16 -11.35
C PHE A 152 -9.37 13.50 -11.60
N ASP A 153 -9.85 14.26 -12.59
CA ASP A 153 -9.34 15.58 -12.95
C ASP A 153 -10.24 16.66 -12.33
N LEU A 154 -9.66 17.56 -11.54
CA LEU A 154 -10.40 18.65 -10.87
C LEU A 154 -11.06 19.64 -11.83
N SER A 155 -10.66 19.64 -13.11
CA SER A 155 -11.28 20.43 -14.16
C SER A 155 -12.42 19.69 -14.90
N SER A 156 -12.69 18.43 -14.56
CA SER A 156 -13.66 17.57 -15.24
C SER A 156 -14.64 16.89 -14.29
N VAL A 157 -15.85 17.45 -14.20
CA VAL A 157 -16.99 16.87 -13.45
C VAL A 157 -17.32 15.46 -13.94
N THR A 158 -17.22 15.22 -15.25
CA THR A 158 -17.45 13.89 -15.84
C THR A 158 -16.49 12.84 -15.27
N SER A 159 -15.20 13.20 -15.09
CA SER A 159 -14.23 12.27 -14.53
C SER A 159 -14.50 11.92 -13.06
N LEU A 160 -15.06 12.87 -12.30
CA LEU A 160 -15.52 12.62 -10.93
C LEU A 160 -16.74 11.70 -10.91
N ALA A 161 -17.70 11.90 -11.81
CA ALA A 161 -18.89 11.04 -11.92
C ALA A 161 -18.53 9.58 -12.22
N HIS A 162 -17.48 9.34 -13.02
CA HIS A 162 -17.00 7.98 -13.32
C HIS A 162 -16.20 7.33 -12.19
N ALA A 163 -15.73 8.10 -11.20
CA ALA A 163 -14.88 7.59 -10.12
C ALA A 163 -15.55 6.43 -9.35
N ARG A 164 -16.88 6.52 -9.13
CA ARG A 164 -17.64 5.44 -8.49
C ARG A 164 -17.54 4.13 -9.27
N GLN A 165 -17.76 4.17 -10.58
CA GLN A 165 -17.71 2.97 -11.42
C GLN A 165 -16.31 2.34 -11.41
N TRP A 166 -15.27 3.16 -11.45
CA TRP A 166 -13.88 2.68 -11.34
C TRP A 166 -13.60 1.98 -10.02
N LEU A 167 -14.11 2.52 -8.91
CA LEU A 167 -14.01 1.88 -7.61
C LEU A 167 -14.75 0.55 -7.58
N GLU A 168 -16.00 0.51 -8.04
CA GLU A 168 -16.81 -0.70 -8.07
C GLU A 168 -16.14 -1.81 -8.88
N ASP A 169 -15.58 -1.47 -10.05
CA ASP A 169 -14.83 -2.40 -10.88
C ASP A 169 -13.58 -2.92 -10.18
N ALA A 170 -12.84 -2.06 -9.48
CA ALA A 170 -11.66 -2.44 -8.72
C ALA A 170 -11.99 -3.31 -7.50
N MET A 171 -13.13 -3.06 -6.85
CA MET A 171 -13.58 -3.77 -5.66
C MET A 171 -14.12 -5.18 -5.96
N LYS A 172 -14.54 -5.48 -7.20
CA LYS A 172 -14.95 -6.85 -7.60
C LYS A 172 -13.85 -7.89 -7.34
N GLU A 173 -12.59 -7.47 -7.37
CA GLU A 173 -11.41 -8.34 -7.21
C GLU A 173 -10.78 -8.28 -5.81
N ASN A 174 -11.37 -7.54 -4.86
CA ASN A 174 -10.77 -7.26 -3.55
C ASN A 174 -11.77 -7.41 -2.39
N ASP A 175 -11.27 -7.71 -1.20
CA ASP A 175 -12.10 -7.80 0.01
C ASP A 175 -12.32 -6.40 0.62
N PRO A 176 -13.58 -5.89 0.66
CA PRO A 176 -13.90 -4.56 1.19
C PRO A 176 -13.45 -4.29 2.61
N SER A 177 -13.28 -5.34 3.43
CA SER A 177 -12.85 -5.19 4.83
C SER A 177 -11.34 -4.94 4.99
N SER A 178 -10.57 -5.12 3.91
CA SER A 178 -9.10 -5.14 3.95
C SER A 178 -8.41 -4.06 3.14
N VAL A 179 -9.19 -3.24 2.42
CA VAL A 179 -8.69 -2.27 1.44
C VAL A 179 -8.92 -0.85 1.94
N LEU A 180 -7.87 -0.03 1.93
CA LEU A 180 -7.98 1.40 2.16
C LEU A 180 -8.32 2.14 0.87
N LEU A 181 -9.29 3.05 0.92
CA LEU A 181 -9.79 3.76 -0.25
C LEU A 181 -9.36 5.23 -0.21
N PHE A 182 -8.89 5.73 -1.35
CA PHE A 182 -8.51 7.12 -1.54
C PHE A 182 -9.14 7.68 -2.82
N LEU A 183 -9.60 8.92 -2.76
CA LEU A 183 -10.08 9.68 -3.91
C LEU A 183 -9.13 10.86 -4.15
N ALA A 184 -8.44 10.87 -5.28
CA ALA A 184 -7.45 11.89 -5.62
C ALA A 184 -7.91 12.76 -6.80
N GLY A 185 -8.22 14.02 -6.51
CA GLY A 185 -8.44 15.06 -7.52
C GLY A 185 -7.10 15.63 -7.99
N THR A 186 -6.77 15.44 -9.26
CA THR A 186 -5.51 15.88 -9.86
C THR A 186 -5.67 17.15 -10.68
N LYS A 187 -4.55 17.70 -11.17
CA LYS A 187 -4.49 18.94 -11.96
C LYS A 187 -5.06 20.16 -11.23
N LYS A 188 -4.88 20.21 -9.90
CA LYS A 188 -5.28 21.35 -9.06
C LYS A 188 -4.77 22.69 -9.59
N ASP A 189 -3.64 22.70 -10.28
CA ASP A 189 -3.04 23.89 -10.91
C ASP A 189 -3.83 24.47 -12.10
N LEU A 190 -4.83 23.75 -12.63
CA LEU A 190 -5.64 24.21 -13.76
C LEU A 190 -6.95 24.90 -13.34
N SER A 191 -7.36 24.76 -12.08
CA SER A 191 -8.62 25.30 -11.58
C SER A 191 -8.39 26.62 -10.84
N THR A 192 -9.30 27.58 -11.06
CA THR A 192 -9.38 28.78 -10.22
C THR A 192 -9.85 28.41 -8.80
N PRO A 193 -9.64 29.25 -7.77
CA PRO A 193 -10.12 28.98 -6.42
C PRO A 193 -11.63 28.68 -6.34
N ASP A 194 -12.44 29.42 -7.10
CA ASP A 194 -13.90 29.22 -7.11
C ASP A 194 -14.29 27.88 -7.76
N GLN A 195 -13.67 27.53 -8.90
CA GLN A 195 -13.88 26.22 -9.53
C GLN A 195 -13.44 25.07 -8.63
N LEU A 196 -12.31 25.24 -7.93
CA LEU A 196 -11.79 24.26 -6.99
C LEU A 196 -12.76 24.05 -5.83
N ASN A 197 -13.28 25.13 -5.23
CA ASN A 197 -14.25 25.04 -4.15
C ASN A 197 -15.53 24.28 -4.57
N CYS A 198 -16.04 24.53 -5.77
CA CYS A 198 -17.23 23.82 -6.27
C CYS A 198 -16.98 22.32 -6.46
N ILE A 199 -15.88 21.93 -7.13
CA ILE A 199 -15.60 20.51 -7.38
C ILE A 199 -15.20 19.77 -6.11
N GLU A 200 -14.51 20.42 -5.17
CA GLU A 200 -14.11 19.83 -3.89
C GLU A 200 -15.32 19.45 -3.04
N GLN A 201 -16.40 20.26 -3.04
CA GLN A 201 -17.62 19.92 -2.31
C GLN A 201 -18.25 18.61 -2.81
N GLU A 202 -18.37 18.45 -4.13
CA GLU A 202 -18.88 17.22 -4.74
C GLU A 202 -17.94 16.03 -4.53
N ALA A 203 -16.62 16.26 -4.58
CA ALA A 203 -15.64 15.23 -4.32
C ALA A 203 -15.64 14.76 -2.86
N ILE A 204 -15.80 15.67 -1.90
CA ILE A 204 -15.93 15.35 -0.48
C ILE A 204 -17.19 14.51 -0.26
N ARG A 205 -18.34 14.94 -0.80
CA ARG A 205 -19.60 14.18 -0.72
C ARG A 205 -19.43 12.78 -1.29
N LEU A 206 -18.85 12.65 -2.49
CA LEU A 206 -18.60 11.34 -3.08
C LEU A 206 -17.68 10.49 -2.19
N SER A 207 -16.62 11.09 -1.65
CA SER A 207 -15.64 10.40 -0.80
C SER A 207 -16.26 9.83 0.48
N GLU A 208 -17.21 10.55 1.10
CA GLU A 208 -17.97 10.05 2.25
C GLU A 208 -18.84 8.85 1.85
N GLU A 209 -19.55 8.94 0.72
CA GLU A 209 -20.43 7.88 0.22
C GLU A 209 -19.66 6.60 -0.10
N ILE A 210 -18.47 6.72 -0.70
CA ILE A 210 -17.62 5.56 -1.05
C ILE A 210 -16.65 5.17 0.06
N LYS A 211 -16.66 5.87 1.20
CA LYS A 211 -15.70 5.70 2.31
C LYS A 211 -14.25 5.74 1.82
N ALA A 212 -13.90 6.75 1.03
CA ALA A 212 -12.53 7.07 0.63
C ALA A 212 -12.02 8.36 1.29
N GLU A 213 -10.71 8.44 1.59
CA GLU A 213 -10.08 9.69 2.03
C GLU A 213 -9.79 10.57 0.80
N TYR A 214 -10.29 11.81 0.80
CA TYR A 214 -10.16 12.73 -0.35
C TYR A 214 -8.90 13.61 -0.29
N TRP A 215 -8.26 13.80 -1.44
CA TRP A 215 -7.06 14.63 -1.61
C TRP A 215 -7.09 15.41 -2.93
N ALA A 216 -6.80 16.72 -2.88
CA ALA A 216 -6.53 17.54 -4.06
C ALA A 216 -5.03 17.73 -4.27
N VAL A 217 -4.52 17.40 -5.46
CA VAL A 217 -3.08 17.39 -5.77
C VAL A 217 -2.77 17.95 -7.16
N SER A 218 -1.53 18.37 -7.39
CA SER A 218 -1.01 18.67 -8.72
C SER A 218 0.32 17.98 -8.98
N ALA A 219 0.34 17.09 -9.97
CA ALA A 219 1.59 16.49 -10.45
C ALA A 219 2.50 17.53 -11.14
N LYS A 220 1.93 18.62 -11.68
CA LYS A 220 2.72 19.65 -12.38
C LYS A 220 3.49 20.51 -11.39
N SER A 221 2.83 21.08 -10.38
CA SER A 221 3.48 21.91 -9.36
C SER A 221 4.14 21.08 -8.25
N GLY A 222 3.69 19.84 -8.05
CA GLY A 222 4.08 18.99 -6.92
C GLY A 222 3.21 19.18 -5.67
N ASP A 223 2.24 20.11 -5.72
CA ASP A 223 1.36 20.42 -4.58
C ASP A 223 0.59 19.17 -4.12
N GLY A 224 0.62 18.89 -2.81
CA GLY A 224 -0.05 17.77 -2.16
C GLY A 224 0.46 16.37 -2.50
N VAL A 225 1.26 16.18 -3.56
CA VAL A 225 1.65 14.84 -4.04
C VAL A 225 2.45 14.06 -3.01
N ARG A 226 3.45 14.71 -2.39
CA ARG A 226 4.29 14.05 -1.39
C ARG A 226 3.46 13.63 -0.18
N ASP A 227 2.71 14.57 0.39
CA ASP A 227 1.95 14.34 1.62
C ASP A 227 0.87 13.27 1.42
N PHE A 228 0.23 13.26 0.24
CA PHE A 228 -0.72 12.22 -0.15
C PHE A 228 -0.10 10.82 -0.10
N PHE A 229 1.04 10.59 -0.76
CA PHE A 229 1.65 9.26 -0.75
C PHE A 229 2.30 8.88 0.59
N LEU A 230 2.80 9.84 1.37
CA LEU A 230 3.24 9.57 2.75
C LEU A 230 2.06 9.12 3.62
N ARG A 231 0.88 9.73 3.43
CA ARG A 231 -0.36 9.32 4.10
C ARG A 231 -0.77 7.91 3.71
N VAL A 232 -0.80 7.59 2.41
CA VAL A 232 -1.10 6.24 1.90
C VAL A 232 -0.12 5.21 2.48
N ALA A 233 1.18 5.50 2.47
CA ALA A 233 2.20 4.61 3.03
C ALA A 233 2.00 4.36 4.52
N SER A 234 1.68 5.41 5.28
CA SER A 234 1.48 5.30 6.73
C SER A 234 0.26 4.46 7.10
N LEU A 235 -0.87 4.69 6.44
CA LEU A 235 -2.12 3.98 6.74
C LEU A 235 -2.04 2.51 6.31
N THR A 236 -1.47 2.22 5.14
CA THR A 236 -1.26 0.83 4.69
C THR A 236 -0.27 0.08 5.57
N PHE A 237 0.82 0.72 6.01
CA PHE A 237 1.76 0.16 6.98
C PHE A 237 1.07 -0.20 8.30
N GLU A 238 0.29 0.74 8.86
CA GLU A 238 -0.46 0.52 10.10
C GLU A 238 -1.46 -0.64 9.96
N ALA A 239 -2.26 -0.65 8.89
CA ALA A 239 -3.23 -1.71 8.62
C ALA A 239 -2.56 -3.09 8.51
N ASN A 240 -1.43 -3.17 7.79
CA ASN A 240 -0.68 -4.42 7.64
C ASN A 240 -0.19 -4.96 9.00
N ILE A 241 0.34 -4.09 9.87
CA ILE A 241 0.82 -4.50 11.20
C ILE A 241 -0.34 -4.97 12.07
N LEU A 242 -1.45 -4.23 12.09
CA LEU A 242 -2.63 -4.60 12.89
C LEU A 242 -3.17 -5.97 12.46
N ALA A 243 -3.30 -6.21 11.15
CA ALA A 243 -3.73 -7.49 10.62
C ALA A 243 -2.78 -8.64 11.02
N GLU A 244 -1.47 -8.41 11.07
CA GLU A 244 -0.50 -9.43 11.50
C GLU A 244 -0.56 -9.72 13.00
N ILE A 245 -0.81 -8.69 13.83
CA ILE A 245 -1.01 -8.85 15.27
C ILE A 245 -2.25 -9.74 15.53
N GLU A 246 -3.35 -9.51 14.81
CA GLU A 246 -4.58 -10.30 14.94
C GLU A 246 -4.39 -11.76 14.49
N LYS A 247 -3.65 -11.97 13.39
CA LYS A 247 -3.27 -13.32 12.93
C LYS A 247 -2.38 -14.06 13.92
N SER A 248 -1.45 -13.36 14.56
CA SER A 248 -0.54 -13.95 15.54
C SER A 248 -1.24 -14.29 16.85
N GLY A 249 -2.14 -13.41 17.33
CA GLY A 249 -2.96 -13.68 18.52
C GLY A 249 -3.93 -14.85 18.32
N SER A 250 -4.54 -14.97 17.13
CA SER A 250 -5.42 -16.10 16.82
C SER A 250 -4.69 -17.44 16.67
N ARG A 251 -3.40 -17.44 16.26
CA ARG A 251 -2.56 -18.65 16.28
C ARG A 251 -2.30 -19.12 17.72
N GLN A 252 -1.92 -18.23 18.63
CA GLN A 252 -1.68 -18.57 20.04
C GLN A 252 -2.94 -19.12 20.72
N VAL A 253 -4.13 -18.56 20.44
CA VAL A 253 -5.40 -19.06 20.99
C VAL A 253 -5.76 -20.44 20.43
N LYS A 254 -5.58 -20.68 19.13
CA LYS A 254 -5.83 -22.00 18.51
C LYS A 254 -4.92 -23.10 19.07
N ASP A 255 -3.69 -22.76 19.41
CA ASP A 255 -2.76 -23.70 20.03
C ASP A 255 -3.13 -24.01 21.49
N ILE A 256 -3.67 -23.03 22.23
CA ILE A 256 -4.19 -23.25 23.60
C ILE A 256 -5.45 -24.14 23.58
N VAL A 257 -6.39 -23.91 22.67
CA VAL A 257 -7.63 -24.72 22.58
C VAL A 257 -7.33 -26.17 22.20
N ARG A 258 -6.33 -26.41 21.33
CA ARG A 258 -5.88 -27.78 20.99
C ARG A 258 -5.23 -28.52 22.15
N ILE A 259 -4.60 -27.82 23.09
CA ILE A 259 -4.02 -28.44 24.28
C ILE A 259 -5.12 -28.84 25.27
N THR A 260 -6.21 -28.07 25.37
CA THR A 260 -7.34 -28.39 26.27
C THR A 260 -8.23 -29.53 25.77
N ASP A 261 -8.33 -29.77 24.46
CA ASP A 261 -9.10 -30.91 23.90
C ASP A 261 -8.32 -32.25 23.92
N GLY A 262 -7.08 -32.25 24.40
CA GLY A 262 -6.18 -33.41 24.38
C GLY A 262 -6.16 -34.28 25.64
N ASP A 263 -6.78 -33.88 26.76
CA ASP A 263 -6.52 -34.53 28.07
C ASP A 263 -7.70 -35.28 28.71
N HIS A 264 -8.64 -35.77 27.90
CA HIS A 264 -9.63 -36.75 28.36
C HIS A 264 -9.67 -38.00 27.48
N LYS A 265 -8.63 -38.84 27.59
CA LYS A 265 -8.74 -40.29 27.35
C LYS A 265 -7.52 -41.05 27.91
N ALA A 266 -7.45 -41.16 29.24
CA ALA A 266 -6.60 -42.14 29.90
C ALA A 266 -7.44 -43.15 30.73
N LYS A 267 -7.43 -44.40 30.23
CA LYS A 267 -7.53 -45.68 30.95
C LYS A 267 -8.84 -46.05 31.66
N ARG A 268 -9.56 -47.01 31.07
CA ARG A 268 -10.03 -48.22 31.78
C ARG A 268 -9.63 -49.46 30.99
N LYS A 269 -8.68 -50.22 31.53
CA LYS A 269 -8.47 -51.64 31.18
C LYS A 269 -9.54 -52.46 31.91
N SER A 270 -10.20 -53.36 31.22
CA SER A 270 -10.89 -54.50 31.83
C SER A 270 -10.51 -55.77 31.07
N ASN A 271 -9.88 -56.70 31.79
CA ASN A 271 -9.75 -58.12 31.43
C ASN A 271 -11.08 -58.86 31.65
N CYS A 272 -11.15 -60.09 31.12
CA CYS A 272 -12.22 -61.11 31.10
C CYS A 272 -13.19 -61.01 29.90
N CYS A 273 -13.48 -62.08 29.14
CA CYS A 273 -13.12 -63.51 29.19
C CYS A 273 -12.67 -63.98 27.80
#